data_AF-A0A0F3ITR3-F1
#
_entry.id   AF-A0A0F3ITR3-F1
#
_cell.length_a   1.000
_cell.length_b   1.000
_cell.length_c   1.000
_cell.angle_alpha   90.00
_cell.angle_beta   90.00
_cell.angle_gamma   90.00
#
_symmetry.space_group_name_H-M   'P 1'
#
loop_
_entity.id
_entity.type
_entity.pdbx_description
1 polymer ?
#
loop_
_entity_poly.entity_id
_entity_poly.type
_entity_poly.pdbx_seq_one_letter_code
_entity_poly.pdbx_strand_id
1 'polypeptide(L)' 'ARRLSRAAPHAPDVTILGPAPAPLFMLRGLYRWRFLIKTPREKLAQGLIRDWISRVELPKPVKLVVDIDPYNFL' A
#
# COMPACT_ATOMS: atom_id res chain seq x y z
N ALA A 1 2.87 8.58 1.53
CA ALA A 1 1.50 8.33 1.02
C ALA A 1 1.26 8.93 -0.37
N ARG A 2 1.29 10.26 -0.54
CA ARG A 2 0.96 10.91 -1.84
C ARG A 2 1.79 10.44 -3.04
N ARG A 3 3.12 10.24 -2.87
CA ARG A 3 3.98 9.72 -3.95
C ARG A 3 3.55 8.33 -4.43
N LEU A 4 3.28 7.41 -3.51
CA LEU A 4 2.75 6.07 -3.83
C LEU A 4 1.40 6.16 -4.55
N SER A 5 0.48 7.00 -4.05
CA SER A 5 -0.84 7.19 -4.67
C SER A 5 -0.74 7.70 -6.12
N ARG A 6 0.20 8.60 -6.42
CA ARG A 6 0.42 9.09 -7.79
C ARG A 6 1.03 8.04 -8.72
N ALA A 7 1.82 7.13 -8.17
CA ALA A 7 2.45 6.05 -8.92
C ALA A 7 1.62 4.76 -8.96
N ALA A 8 0.39 4.79 -8.42
CA ALA A 8 -0.49 3.62 -8.32
C ALA A 8 -0.68 2.99 -9.71
N PRO A 9 -0.37 1.69 -9.88
CA PRO A 9 -0.51 1.06 -11.17
C PRO A 9 -1.98 0.87 -11.51
N HIS A 10 -2.30 1.07 -12.78
CA HIS A 10 -3.56 0.64 -13.36
C HIS A 10 -3.36 -0.75 -13.97
N ALA A 11 -4.03 -1.74 -13.41
CA ALA A 11 -4.07 -3.08 -13.97
C ALA A 11 -5.53 -3.57 -14.00
N PRO A 12 -5.93 -4.35 -15.03
CA PRO A 12 -7.27 -4.96 -15.08
C PRO A 12 -7.55 -5.72 -13.78
N ASP A 13 -8.78 -5.67 -13.28
CA ASP A 13 -9.22 -6.42 -12.08
C ASP A 13 -8.45 -6.11 -10.79
N VAL A 14 -7.59 -5.09 -10.77
CA VAL A 14 -6.90 -4.64 -9.56
C VAL A 14 -7.45 -3.29 -9.15
N THR A 15 -8.02 -3.24 -7.96
CA THR A 15 -8.51 -2.00 -7.38
C THR A 15 -7.61 -1.58 -6.22
N ILE A 16 -7.08 -0.37 -6.28
CA ILE A 16 -6.25 0.22 -5.22
C ILE A 16 -7.08 1.29 -4.51
N LEU A 17 -7.30 1.12 -3.21
CA LEU A 17 -8.06 2.03 -2.36
C LEU A 17 -7.13 2.73 -1.37
N GLY A 18 -7.37 4.02 -1.13
CA GLY A 18 -6.55 4.88 -0.27
C GLY A 18 -5.81 5.98 -1.03
N PRO A 19 -4.84 6.68 -0.41
CA PRO A 19 -4.31 6.42 0.93
C PRO A 19 -5.31 6.79 2.03
N ALA A 20 -5.49 5.92 3.02
CA ALA A 20 -6.32 6.19 4.18
C ALA A 20 -5.46 6.31 5.46
N PRO A 21 -5.79 7.22 6.40
CA PRO A 21 -5.18 7.21 7.72
C PRO A 21 -5.57 5.92 8.45
N ALA A 22 -4.65 5.36 9.24
CA ALA A 22 -4.97 4.25 10.12
C ALA A 22 -5.82 4.73 11.33
N PRO A 23 -6.63 3.87 11.97
CA PRO A 23 -7.48 4.25 13.12
C PRO A 23 -6.70 4.91 14.26
N LEU A 24 -5.44 4.48 14.47
CA LEU A 24 -4.46 5.18 15.30
C LEU A 24 -3.51 5.96 14.39
N PHE A 25 -3.91 7.19 14.07
CA PHE A 25 -3.22 8.02 13.09
C PHE A 25 -1.78 8.39 13.47
N MET A 26 -1.47 8.49 14.77
CA MET A 26 -0.14 8.77 15.30
C MET A 26 0.22 7.76 16.39
N LEU A 27 1.34 7.05 16.21
CA LEU A 27 1.88 6.09 17.18
C LEU A 27 3.37 6.36 17.36
N ARG A 28 3.79 6.67 18.59
CA ARG A 28 5.20 6.96 18.92
C ARG A 28 5.83 8.04 18.00
N GLY A 29 5.08 9.10 17.69
CA GLY A 29 5.56 10.17 16.82
C GLY A 29 5.51 9.87 15.32
N LEU A 30 5.08 8.67 14.92
CA LEU A 30 5.00 8.26 13.51
C LEU A 30 3.55 8.25 13.02
N TYR A 31 3.35 8.78 11.81
CA TYR A 31 2.06 8.75 11.12
C TYR A 31 1.90 7.48 10.30
N ARG A 32 0.75 6.82 10.44
CA ARG A 32 0.43 5.59 9.70
C ARG A 32 -0.60 5.85 8.61
N TRP A 33 -0.26 5.41 7.41
CA TRP A 33 -1.10 5.46 6.22
C TRP A 33 -1.13 4.08 5.58
N ARG A 34 -2.27 3.71 5.01
CA ARG A 34 -2.47 2.41 4.36
C ARG A 34 -3.10 2.54 2.98
N PHE A 35 -2.85 1.54 2.17
CA PHE A 35 -3.58 1.24 0.95
C PHE A 35 -4.21 -0.14 1.10
N LEU A 36 -5.39 -0.32 0.51
CA LEU A 36 -6.02 -1.63 0.36
C LEU A 36 -5.98 -1.99 -1.12
N ILE A 37 -5.37 -3.13 -1.44
CA ILE A 37 -5.28 -3.62 -2.81
C ILE A 37 -6.22 -4.82 -2.91
N LYS A 38 -7.22 -4.72 -3.78
CA LYS A 38 -8.16 -5.81 -4.08
C LYS A 38 -7.82 -6.38 -5.44
N THR A 39 -7.70 -7.70 -5.51
CA THR A 39 -7.39 -8.46 -6.73
C THR A 39 -8.12 -9.81 -6.66
N PRO A 40 -8.48 -10.42 -7.81
CA PRO A 40 -8.81 -11.83 -7.87
C PRO A 40 -7.69 -12.69 -7.30
N ARG A 41 -8.05 -13.83 -6.70
CA ARG A 41 -7.09 -14.80 -6.12
C ARG A 41 -6.13 -15.39 -7.15
N GLU A 42 -6.60 -15.52 -8.40
CA GLU A 42 -5.84 -16.04 -9.55
C GLU A 42 -4.67 -15.12 -9.95
N LYS A 43 -4.71 -13.84 -9.55
CA LYS A 43 -3.73 -12.84 -9.97
C LYS A 43 -2.54 -12.78 -9.02
N LEU A 44 -1.35 -12.77 -9.61
CA LEU A 44 -0.08 -12.56 -8.91
C LEU A 44 0.09 -11.08 -8.52
N ALA A 45 -0.56 -10.67 -7.43
CA ALA A 45 -0.46 -9.29 -6.91
C ALA A 45 0.97 -8.90 -6.48
N GLN A 46 1.80 -9.87 -6.12
CA GLN A 46 3.15 -9.62 -5.62
C GLN A 46 4.05 -8.90 -6.65
N GLY A 47 4.01 -9.30 -7.92
CA GLY A 47 4.81 -8.68 -8.98
C GLY A 47 4.42 -7.23 -9.18
N LEU A 48 3.11 -6.99 -9.28
CA LEU A 48 2.55 -5.64 -9.39
C LEU A 48 2.94 -4.74 -8.21
N ILE A 49 2.88 -5.26 -6.98
CA ILE A 49 3.23 -4.50 -5.77
C ILE A 49 4.73 -4.17 -5.74
N ARG A 50 5.60 -5.12 -6.08
CA ARG A 50 7.06 -4.88 -6.15
C ARG A 50 7.39 -3.81 -7.18
N ASP A 51 6.83 -3.92 -8.38
CA ASP A 51 7.03 -2.96 -9.47
C ASP A 51 6.47 -1.58 -9.13
N TRP A 52 5.37 -1.52 -8.37
CA TRP A 52 4.82 -0.26 -7.91
C TRP A 52 5.74 0.42 -6.90
N ILE A 53 6.20 -0.33 -5.89
CA ILE A 53 7.08 0.21 -4.84
C ILE A 53 8.42 0.66 -5.42
N SER A 54 8.97 -0.07 -6.40
CA SER A 54 10.27 0.26 -7.00
C SER A 54 10.27 1.59 -7.78
N ARG A 55 9.10 2.05 -8.25
CA ARG A 55 8.93 3.33 -8.94
C ARG A 55 8.96 4.55 -8.01
N VAL A 56 8.97 4.34 -6.70
CA VAL A 56 8.84 5.42 -5.71
C VAL A 56 10.00 5.40 -4.74
N GLU A 57 10.80 6.47 -4.75
CA GLU A 57 11.81 6.68 -3.72
C GLU A 57 11.16 7.05 -2.39
N LEU A 58 11.34 6.18 -1.40
CA LEU A 58 10.87 6.39 -0.04
C LEU A 58 11.91 7.16 0.78
N PRO A 59 11.53 8.26 1.45
CA PRO A 59 12.43 8.94 2.38
C PRO A 59 12.89 7.98 3.48
N LYS A 60 14.17 8.09 3.90
CA LYS A 60 14.78 7.25 4.96
C LYS A 60 13.93 7.02 6.23
N PRO A 61 13.20 8.01 6.80
CA PRO A 61 12.41 7.75 8.01
C PRO A 61 11.12 6.96 7.76
N VAL A 62 10.73 6.74 6.50
CA VAL A 62 9.48 6.05 6.15
C VAL A 62 9.72 4.54 6.09
N LYS A 63 8.97 3.80 6.90
CA LYS A 63 8.89 2.33 6.80
C LYS A 63 7.68 1.94 5.97
N LEU A 64 7.89 1.12 4.95
CA LEU A 64 6.83 0.49 4.16
C LEU A 64 6.76 -0.98 4.52
N VAL A 65 5.55 -1.46 4.78
CA VAL A 65 5.26 -2.87 5.06
C VAL A 65 4.17 -3.32 4.10
N VAL A 66 4.34 -4.50 3.52
CA VAL A 66 3.35 -5.16 2.67
C VAL A 66 2.82 -6.35 3.45
N ASP A 67 1.51 -6.40 3.61
CA ASP A 67 0.79 -7.48 4.27
C ASP A 67 -0.14 -8.13 3.24
N ILE A 68 0.00 -9.43 3.03
CA ILE A 68 -0.73 -10.20 2.01
C ILE A 68 -1.70 -11.11 2.74
N ASP A 69 -2.97 -11.08 2.35
CA ASP A 69 -4.07 -11.80 3.00
C ASP A 69 -4.10 -11.58 4.53
N PRO A 70 -4.14 -10.31 5.00
CA PRO A 70 -4.16 -10.03 6.42
C PRO A 70 -5.43 -10.58 7.07
N TYR A 71 -5.26 -11.27 8.19
CA TYR A 71 -6.40 -11.81 8.96
C TYR A 71 -7.23 -10.69 9.62
N ASN A 72 -6.63 -9.52 9.86
CA ASN A 72 -7.29 -8.37 10.44
C ASN A 72 -6.84 -7.05 9.78
N PHE A 73 -7.79 -6.18 9.44
CA PHE A 73 -7.56 -4.86 8.86
C PHE A 73 -7.87 -3.71 9.84
N LEU A 74 -8.15 -4.01 11.11
CA LEU A 74 -8.34 -3.04 12.19
C LEU A 74 -7.01 -2.68 12.86
#